data_AF-A0A453J134-F1
#
_entry.id   AF-A0A453J134-F1
#
_cell.length_a   1.000
_cell.length_b   1.000
_cell.length_c   1.000
_cell.angle_alpha   90.00
_cell.angle_beta   90.00
_cell.angle_gamma   90.00
#
_symmetry.space_group_name_H-M   'P 1'
#
loop_
_entity.id
_entity.type
_entity.pdbx_description
1 polymer ?
#
loop_
_entity_poly.entity_id
_entity_poly.type
_entity_poly.pdbx_seq_one_letter_code
_entity_poly.pdbx_strand_id
1 'polypeptide(L)' 'MFDLVNVFEVFLPQLLLYPNPSDPLNGEAAALLMRDRPAYEQKVKEMCVL' A
#
# COMPACT_ATOMS: atom_id res chain seq x y z
N MET A 1 -9.82 7.86 -20.71
CA MET A 1 -8.50 8.35 -21.17
C MET A 1 -7.62 8.43 -19.95
N PHE A 2 -6.51 7.67 -19.91
CA PHE A 2 -5.60 7.70 -18.77
C PHE A 2 -4.73 8.94 -18.90
N ASP A 3 -5.12 9.99 -18.18
CA ASP A 3 -4.27 11.16 -17.99
C ASP A 3 -3.17 10.83 -16.96
N LEU A 4 -1.96 11.36 -17.14
CA LEU A 4 -0.86 11.16 -16.19
C LEU A 4 -1.24 11.70 -14.80
N VAL A 5 -2.07 12.75 -14.78
CA VAL A 5 -2.64 13.32 -13.55
C VAL A 5 -3.39 12.26 -12.74
N ASN A 6 -4.10 11.34 -13.40
CA ASN A 6 -4.85 10.28 -12.72
C ASN A 6 -3.95 9.33 -11.92
N VAL A 7 -2.67 9.18 -12.29
CA VAL A 7 -1.72 8.35 -11.54
C VAL A 7 -1.58 8.87 -10.11
N PHE A 8 -1.43 10.17 -9.97
CA PHE A 8 -1.22 10.82 -8.69
C PHE A 8 -2.51 11.13 -7.94
N GLU A 9 -3.58 11.48 -8.65
CA GLU A 9 -4.86 11.87 -8.02
C GLU A 9 -5.77 10.68 -7.69
N VAL A 10 -5.65 9.57 -8.42
CA VAL A 10 -6.57 8.43 -8.30
C VAL A 10 -5.81 7.14 -7.98
N PHE A 11 -4.90 6.71 -8.84
CA PHE A 11 -4.31 5.37 -8.73
C PHE A 11 -3.45 5.19 -7.48
N LEU A 12 -2.49 6.08 -7.23
CA LEU A 12 -1.61 5.97 -6.07
C LEU A 12 -2.37 6.10 -4.74
N PRO A 13 -3.27 7.08 -4.54
CA PRO A 13 -4.09 7.14 -3.32
C PRO A 13 -4.92 5.89 -3.11
N GLN A 14 -5.58 5.38 -4.16
CA GLN A 14 -6.39 4.16 -4.05
C GLN A 14 -5.55 2.93 -3.71
N LEU A 15 -4.40 2.75 -4.35
CA LEU A 15 -3.51 1.62 -4.09
C LEU A 15 -2.92 1.64 -2.68
N LEU A 16 -2.55 2.82 -2.18
CA LEU A 16 -1.99 2.96 -0.83
C LEU A 16 -3.05 2.74 0.27
N LEU A 17 -4.30 3.14 0.01
CA LEU A 17 -5.42 2.89 0.91
C LEU A 17 -5.87 1.43 0.90
N TYR A 18 -5.83 0.79 -0.28
CA TYR A 18 -6.32 -0.57 -0.50
C TYR A 18 -5.30 -1.38 -1.32
N PRO A 19 -4.18 -1.80 -0.69
CA PRO A 19 -3.23 -2.67 -1.35
C PRO A 19 -3.86 -4.02 -1.70
N ASN A 20 -3.38 -4.64 -2.79
CA ASN A 20 -3.81 -5.98 -3.19
C ASN A 20 -2.82 -7.04 -2.63
N PRO A 21 -3.16 -7.77 -1.56
CA PRO A 21 -2.28 -8.80 -1.01
C PRO A 21 -2.33 -10.12 -1.80
N SER A 22 -3.29 -10.31 -2.71
CA SER A 22 -3.44 -11.55 -3.48
C SER A 22 -2.46 -11.68 -4.65
N ASP A 23 -1.87 -10.56 -5.08
CA ASP A 23 -0.81 -10.53 -6.09
C ASP A 23 0.32 -9.57 -5.66
N PRO A 24 1.13 -9.94 -4.66
CA PRO A 24 2.03 -9.01 -4.01
C PRO A 24 3.41 -8.94 -4.69
N LEU A 25 3.89 -7.73 -4.93
CA LEU A 25 5.30 -7.50 -5.27
C LEU A 25 6.21 -7.61 -4.03
N ASN A 26 5.70 -7.26 -2.86
CA ASN A 26 6.37 -7.45 -1.57
C ASN A 26 5.60 -8.47 -0.74
N GLY A 27 6.04 -9.74 -0.80
CA GLY A 27 5.40 -10.85 -0.12
C GLY A 27 5.38 -10.72 1.42
N GLU A 28 6.42 -10.12 2.01
CA GLU A 28 6.47 -9.89 3.46
C GLU A 28 5.43 -8.87 3.92
N ALA A 29 5.29 -7.77 3.17
CA ALA A 29 4.29 -6.74 3.43
C ALA A 29 2.86 -7.30 3.32
N ALA A 30 2.58 -8.10 2.28
CA ALA A 30 1.28 -8.72 2.09
C ALA A 30 0.96 -9.76 3.18
N ALA A 31 1.91 -10.62 3.54
CA ALA A 31 1.74 -11.59 4.62
C ALA A 31 1.48 -10.90 5.97
N LEU A 32 2.22 -9.81 6.26
CA LEU A 32 2.02 -9.03 7.49
C LEU A 32 0.64 -8.36 7.49
N LEU A 33 0.24 -7.72 6.39
CA LEU A 33 -1.08 -7.11 6.26
C LEU A 33 -2.23 -8.11 6.49
N MET A 34 -2.12 -9.32 5.93
CA MET A 34 -3.14 -10.37 6.06
C MET A 34 -3.20 -10.98 7.47
N ARG A 35 -2.06 -11.10 8.15
CA ARG A 35 -1.96 -11.74 9.47
C ARG A 35 -2.16 -10.77 10.63
N ASP A 36 -1.60 -9.56 10.54
CA ASP A 36 -1.54 -8.57 11.60
C ASP A 36 -1.50 -7.15 11.01
N ARG A 37 -2.70 -6.63 10.70
CA ARG A 37 -2.88 -5.30 10.12
C ARG A 37 -2.35 -4.17 11.02
N PRO A 38 -2.58 -4.15 12.35
CA PRO A 38 -1.98 -3.14 13.23
C PRO A 38 -0.44 -3.08 13.15
N ALA A 39 0.23 -4.23 13.14
CA ALA A 39 1.69 -4.28 13.01
C ALA A 39 2.16 -3.78 11.63
N TYR A 40 1.43 -4.10 10.56
CA TYR A 40 1.68 -3.54 9.23
C TYR A 40 1.58 -2.01 9.24
N GLU A 41 0.51 -1.45 9.81
CA GLU A 41 0.30 0.00 9.87
C GLU A 41 1.39 0.72 10.67
N GLN A 42 1.86 0.13 11.78
CA GLN A 42 2.99 0.66 12.54
C GLN A 42 4.27 0.67 11.69
N LYS A 43 4.59 -0.43 11.02
CA LYS A 43 5.78 -0.55 10.17
C LYS A 43 5.75 0.43 9.00
N VAL A 44 4.58 0.66 8.40
CA VAL A 44 4.41 1.69 7.35
C VAL A 44 4.68 3.09 7.91
N LYS A 45 4.14 3.43 9.09
CA LYS A 45 4.39 4.73 9.73
C LYS A 45 5.87 4.97 10.01
N GLU A 46 6.59 3.96 10.49
CA GLU A 46 8.04 4.03 10.75
C GLU A 46 8.83 4.33 9.47
N MET A 47 8.41 3.79 8.32
CA MET A 47 9.04 4.03 7.02
C MET A 47 8.72 5.41 6.42
N CYS A 48 7.62 6.05 6.85
CA CYS A 48 7.18 7.35 6.35
C CYS A 48 7.76 8.54 7.15
N VAL A 49 8.58 8.31 8.18
CA VAL A 49 9.26 9.39 8.90
C VAL A 49 10.35 9.96 7.99
N LEU A 50 10.15 11.21 7.55
CA LEU A 50 11.20 12.07 6.96
C LEU A 50 12.10 12.63 8.06
#